data_AF-A0AA49GS63-F1
#
_entry.id   AF-A0AA49GS63-F1
#
_cell.length_a   1.000
_cell.length_b   1.000
_cell.length_c   1.000
_cell.angle_alpha   90.00
_cell.angle_beta   90.00
_cell.angle_gamma   90.00
#
_symmetry.space_group_name_H-M   'P 1'
#
loop_
_entity.id
_entity.type
_entity.pdbx_description
1 polymer ?
#
loop_
_entity_poly.entity_id
_entity_poly.type
_entity_poly.pdbx_seq_one_letter_code
_entity_poly.pdbx_strand_id
1 'polypeptide(L)'
;MKTLPILILLLIFSVSTYSQVSIQVNPDGTHSVIHHHGSTSTIVNPDGTHSVAHHHGATSTIVNPDGTHSVAHHHQNTSTIVDPNSSHTVILHHGNTSTAINPDGTHSVIYSNKSRDRNHESIFGFFKRRKKKN
;
A
#
# COMPACT_ATOMS: atom_id res chain seq x y z
N MET A 1 41.19 28.64 10.03
CA MET A 1 40.50 27.34 10.18
C MET A 1 39.00 27.58 10.26
N LYS A 2 38.35 27.79 9.12
CA LYS A 2 36.93 28.20 8.99
C LYS A 2 36.21 27.25 8.05
N THR A 3 36.04 26.00 8.45
CA THR A 3 35.32 24.98 7.63
C THR A 3 34.19 24.30 8.42
N LEU A 4 34.10 24.55 9.73
CA LEU A 4 33.07 23.96 10.58
C LEU A 4 31.62 24.43 10.30
N PRO A 5 31.31 25.65 9.80
CA PRO A 5 29.91 26.04 9.59
C PRO A 5 29.28 25.46 8.30
N ILE A 6 30.08 25.08 7.29
CA ILE A 6 29.56 24.54 6.01
C ILE A 6 29.09 23.09 6.18
N LEU A 7 29.77 22.30 7.03
CA LEU A 7 29.39 20.91 7.28
C LEU A 7 28.06 20.79 8.04
N ILE A 8 27.75 21.75 8.94
CA ILE A 8 26.48 21.79 9.66
C ILE A 8 25.34 22.23 8.72
N LEU A 9 25.59 23.15 7.78
CA LEU A 9 24.59 23.58 6.79
C LEU A 9 24.20 22.46 5.81
N LEU A 10 25.12 21.54 5.49
CA LEU A 10 24.87 20.34 4.69
C LEU A 10 24.08 19.24 5.45
N LEU A 11 24.07 19.27 6.79
CA LEU A 11 23.26 18.36 7.62
C LEU A 11 21.78 18.78 7.69
N ILE A 12 21.48 20.04 7.35
CA ILE A 12 20.12 20.58 7.19
C ILE A 12 19.65 20.46 5.73
N PHE A 13 20.38 19.72 4.88
CA PHE A 13 19.97 19.42 3.51
C PHE A 13 18.79 18.44 3.55
N SER A 14 17.63 18.99 3.88
CA SER A 14 16.27 18.52 3.65
C SER A 14 16.10 17.01 3.73
N VAL A 15 15.67 16.53 4.90
CA VAL A 15 14.90 15.28 4.95
C VAL A 15 13.55 15.59 4.27
N SER A 16 13.56 15.58 2.95
CA SER A 16 12.37 15.70 2.13
C SER A 16 11.58 14.41 2.30
N THR A 17 10.74 14.32 3.32
CA THR A 17 9.71 13.29 3.34
C THR A 17 8.71 13.69 2.27
N TYR A 18 8.91 13.19 1.05
CA TYR A 18 7.92 13.33 -0.01
C TYR A 18 6.67 12.60 0.44
N SER A 19 5.71 13.34 1.00
CA SER A 19 4.37 12.83 1.26
C SER A 19 3.72 12.56 -0.09
N GLN A 20 3.80 11.32 -0.56
CA GLN A 20 3.07 10.89 -1.73
C GLN A 20 1.62 10.63 -1.28
N VAL A 21 0.66 11.09 -2.06
CA VAL A 21 -0.76 10.75 -1.88
C VAL A 21 -1.17 9.85 -3.03
N SER A 22 -1.87 8.75 -2.73
CA SER A 22 -2.54 7.93 -3.73
C SER A 22 -4.03 7.80 -3.39
N ILE A 23 -4.85 7.77 -4.43
CA ILE A 23 -6.28 7.54 -4.31
C ILE A 23 -6.56 6.11 -4.74
N GLN A 24 -7.24 5.38 -3.87
CA GLN A 24 -7.83 4.10 -4.19
C GLN A 24 -9.28 4.32 -4.57
N VAL A 25 -9.66 3.78 -5.72
CA VAL A 25 -11.06 3.63 -6.10
C VAL A 25 -11.51 2.23 -5.72
N ASN A 26 -12.72 2.09 -5.20
CA ASN A 26 -13.31 0.81 -4.83
C ASN A 26 -14.33 0.38 -5.90
N PRO A 27 -14.66 -0.92 -6.01
CA PRO A 27 -15.57 -1.41 -7.06
C PRO A 27 -16.98 -0.84 -6.98
N ASP A 28 -17.40 -0.43 -5.79
CA ASP A 28 -18.69 0.23 -5.54
C ASP A 28 -18.66 1.74 -5.84
N GLY A 29 -17.53 2.25 -6.34
CA GLY A 29 -17.34 3.66 -6.66
C GLY A 29 -16.92 4.53 -5.47
N THR A 30 -16.80 3.98 -4.27
CA THR A 30 -16.24 4.71 -3.13
C THR A 30 -14.72 4.87 -3.26
N HIS A 31 -14.11 5.70 -2.43
CA HIS A 31 -12.67 5.97 -2.49
C HIS A 31 -12.01 5.96 -1.12
N SER A 32 -10.77 5.48 -1.07
CA SER A 32 -9.88 5.65 0.07
C SER A 32 -8.71 6.55 -0.32
N VAL A 33 -8.19 7.33 0.63
CA VAL A 33 -7.02 8.20 0.42
C VAL A 33 -5.86 7.66 1.24
N ILE A 34 -4.73 7.44 0.60
CA ILE A 34 -3.54 6.89 1.24
C ILE A 34 -2.45 7.96 1.26
N HIS A 35 -2.04 8.34 2.45
CA HIS A 35 -0.93 9.26 2.70
C HIS A 35 0.31 8.44 3.04
N HIS A 36 1.34 8.53 2.20
CA HIS A 36 2.59 7.78 2.36
C HIS A 36 3.62 8.63 3.12
N HIS A 37 4.14 8.10 4.21
CA HIS A 37 5.12 8.70 5.12
C HIS A 37 6.34 7.78 5.25
N GLY A 38 7.06 7.55 4.14
CA GLY A 38 8.22 6.66 4.12
C GLY A 38 7.82 5.21 4.39
N SER A 39 8.28 4.64 5.50
CA SER A 39 7.96 3.27 5.92
C SER A 39 6.59 3.11 6.59
N THR A 40 5.77 4.17 6.59
CA THR A 40 4.41 4.13 7.14
C THR A 40 3.45 4.79 6.18
N SER A 41 2.18 4.37 6.22
CA SER A 41 1.11 5.01 5.46
C SER A 41 -0.15 5.10 6.29
N THR A 42 -0.87 6.22 6.17
CA THR A 42 -2.20 6.39 6.75
C THR A 42 -3.25 6.26 5.66
N ILE A 43 -4.21 5.37 5.86
CA ILE A 43 -5.30 5.10 4.94
C ILE A 43 -6.58 5.71 5.53
N VAL A 44 -7.16 6.68 4.85
CA VAL A 44 -8.49 7.19 5.14
C VAL A 44 -9.49 6.36 4.36
N ASN A 45 -10.30 5.57 5.05
CA ASN A 45 -11.30 4.70 4.45
C ASN A 45 -12.53 5.50 3.99
N PRO A 46 -13.39 4.92 3.13
CA PRO A 46 -14.54 5.64 2.59
C PRO A 46 -15.56 6.11 3.64
N ASP A 47 -15.61 5.40 4.78
CA ASP A 47 -16.47 5.72 5.91
C ASP A 47 -15.83 6.74 6.89
N GLY A 48 -14.64 7.26 6.56
CA GLY A 48 -13.87 8.21 7.37
C GLY A 48 -13.05 7.58 8.50
N THR A 49 -13.09 6.26 8.66
CA THR A 49 -12.20 5.56 9.59
C THR A 49 -10.76 5.57 9.06
N HIS A 50 -9.80 5.27 9.94
CA HIS A 50 -8.38 5.29 9.58
C HIS A 50 -7.72 3.94 9.84
N SER A 51 -6.89 3.50 8.90
CA SER A 51 -5.98 2.38 9.06
C SER A 51 -4.54 2.88 8.95
N VAL A 52 -3.60 2.18 9.58
CA VAL A 52 -2.16 2.50 9.49
C VAL A 52 -1.39 1.30 8.97
N ALA A 53 -0.68 1.47 7.86
CA ALA A 53 0.22 0.47 7.32
C ALA A 53 1.66 0.76 7.72
N HIS A 54 2.38 -0.25 8.20
CA HIS A 54 3.80 -0.23 8.48
C HIS A 54 4.52 -1.12 7.45
N HIS A 55 5.57 -0.60 6.81
CA HIS A 55 6.32 -1.29 5.76
C HIS A 55 7.70 -1.71 6.28
N HIS A 56 7.97 -3.01 6.24
CA HIS A 56 9.18 -3.66 6.74
C HIS A 56 9.82 -4.52 5.62
N GLY A 57 10.28 -3.85 4.55
CA GLY A 57 10.89 -4.52 3.41
C GLY A 57 9.90 -5.44 2.69
N ALA A 58 10.13 -6.75 2.76
CA ALA A 58 9.27 -7.76 2.14
C ALA A 58 7.95 -8.02 2.90
N THR A 59 7.71 -7.35 4.03
CA THR A 59 6.50 -7.52 4.84
C THR A 59 5.88 -6.18 5.13
N SER A 60 4.55 -6.10 5.17
CA SER A 60 3.82 -4.96 5.70
C SER A 60 2.74 -5.42 6.69
N THR A 61 2.48 -4.60 7.70
CA THR A 61 1.39 -4.83 8.67
C THR A 61 0.41 -3.67 8.60
N ILE A 62 -0.88 -3.97 8.45
CA ILE A 62 -1.96 -3.00 8.43
C ILE A 62 -2.71 -3.12 9.74
N VAL A 63 -2.75 -2.05 10.52
CA VAL A 63 -3.63 -1.90 11.68
C VAL A 63 -4.96 -1.35 11.17
N ASN A 64 -6.01 -2.13 11.30
CA ASN A 64 -7.37 -1.76 10.91
C ASN A 64 -8.00 -0.82 11.95
N PRO A 65 -9.09 -0.11 11.61
CA PRO A 65 -9.71 0.85 12.52
C PRO A 65 -10.23 0.23 13.82
N ASP A 66 -10.58 -1.05 13.80
CA ASP A 66 -11.02 -1.84 14.95
C ASP A 66 -9.86 -2.42 15.79
N GLY A 67 -8.61 -2.10 15.43
CA GLY A 67 -7.42 -2.62 16.10
C GLY A 67 -7.03 -4.04 15.70
N THR A 68 -7.77 -4.71 14.80
CA THR A 68 -7.31 -5.95 14.17
C THR A 68 -6.21 -5.67 13.15
N HIS A 69 -5.46 -6.70 12.75
CA HIS A 69 -4.31 -6.50 11.86
C HIS A 69 -4.30 -7.47 10.69
N SER A 70 -4.01 -6.95 9.50
CA SER A 70 -3.67 -7.75 8.32
C SER A 70 -2.16 -7.72 8.07
N VAL A 71 -1.62 -8.77 7.47
CA VAL A 71 -0.18 -8.85 7.13
C VAL A 71 -0.03 -9.15 5.64
N ALA A 72 0.72 -8.30 4.94
CA ALA A 72 1.11 -8.51 3.55
C ALA A 72 2.55 -9.04 3.50
N HIS A 73 2.76 -10.10 2.73
CA HIS A 73 4.06 -10.64 2.38
C HIS A 73 4.30 -10.39 0.89
N HIS A 74 5.46 -9.85 0.55
CA HIS A 74 5.84 -9.49 -0.82
C HIS A 74 6.99 -10.38 -1.25
N HIS A 75 6.80 -11.09 -2.37
CA HIS A 75 7.81 -11.98 -2.91
C HIS A 75 7.82 -11.88 -4.44
N GLN A 76 8.81 -11.14 -4.97
CA GLN A 76 8.93 -10.88 -6.40
C GLN A 76 7.63 -10.31 -6.99
N ASN A 77 7.05 -10.97 -7.99
CA ASN A 77 5.81 -10.58 -8.64
C ASN A 77 4.55 -11.13 -7.96
N THR A 78 4.66 -11.57 -6.70
CA THR A 78 3.53 -12.07 -5.93
C THR A 78 3.48 -11.40 -4.57
N SER A 79 2.27 -11.07 -4.13
CA SER A 79 2.02 -10.67 -2.75
C SER A 79 0.93 -11.54 -2.15
N THR A 80 1.03 -11.85 -0.86
CA THR A 80 0.00 -12.56 -0.11
C THR A 80 -0.42 -11.72 1.08
N ILE A 81 -1.70 -11.45 1.20
CA ILE A 81 -2.27 -10.73 2.35
C ILE A 81 -3.02 -11.74 3.18
N VAL A 82 -2.73 -11.76 4.46
CA VAL A 82 -3.45 -12.53 5.47
C VAL A 82 -4.27 -11.55 6.28
N ASP A 83 -5.59 -11.73 6.26
CA ASP A 83 -6.53 -10.94 7.02
C ASP A 83 -6.62 -11.41 8.48
N PRO A 84 -7.20 -10.62 9.40
CA PRO A 84 -7.26 -10.97 10.81
C PRO A 84 -8.00 -12.30 11.08
N ASN A 85 -8.92 -12.66 10.20
CA ASN A 85 -9.69 -13.90 10.26
C ASN A 85 -8.94 -15.11 9.64
N SER A 86 -7.62 -14.98 9.37
CA SER A 86 -6.78 -15.98 8.71
C SER A 86 -7.13 -16.32 7.26
N SER A 87 -8.11 -15.64 6.67
CA SER A 87 -8.33 -15.70 5.23
C SER A 87 -7.19 -14.99 4.50
N HIS A 88 -6.93 -15.36 3.24
CA HIS A 88 -5.84 -14.75 2.50
C HIS A 88 -6.20 -14.43 1.05
N THR A 89 -5.62 -13.33 0.58
CA THR A 89 -5.69 -12.87 -0.81
C THR A 89 -4.31 -13.02 -1.44
N VAL A 90 -4.24 -13.63 -2.63
CA VAL A 90 -3.00 -13.72 -3.41
C VAL A 90 -3.05 -12.76 -4.58
N ILE A 91 -2.02 -11.94 -4.74
CA ILE A 91 -1.92 -10.92 -5.78
C ILE A 91 -0.79 -11.30 -6.72
N LEU A 92 -1.07 -11.37 -8.00
CA LEU A 92 -0.09 -11.58 -9.05
C LEU A 92 0.12 -10.28 -9.83
N HIS A 93 1.34 -9.76 -9.79
CA HIS A 93 1.72 -8.48 -10.38
C HIS A 93 2.17 -8.65 -11.84
N HIS A 94 1.63 -7.82 -12.74
CA HIS A 94 1.86 -7.85 -14.19
C HIS A 94 2.07 -6.42 -14.73
N GLY A 95 3.22 -5.82 -14.42
CA GLY A 95 3.52 -4.45 -14.87
C GLY A 95 2.60 -3.43 -14.19
N ASN A 96 1.71 -2.80 -14.96
CA ASN A 96 0.75 -1.79 -14.48
C ASN A 96 -0.60 -2.39 -14.05
N THR A 97 -0.76 -3.71 -14.18
CA THR A 97 -1.95 -4.42 -13.75
C THR A 97 -1.59 -5.50 -12.75
N SER A 98 -2.53 -5.89 -11.91
CA SER A 98 -2.39 -7.04 -11.03
C SER A 98 -3.71 -7.81 -10.94
N THR A 99 -3.62 -9.10 -10.66
CA THR A 99 -4.79 -9.94 -10.41
C THR A 99 -4.79 -10.38 -8.95
N ALA A 100 -5.83 -10.04 -8.20
CA ALA A 100 -6.03 -10.50 -6.83
C ALA A 100 -7.01 -11.69 -6.82
N ILE A 101 -6.62 -12.78 -6.19
CA ILE A 101 -7.41 -13.98 -5.95
C ILE A 101 -7.87 -13.90 -4.49
N ASN A 102 -9.16 -13.64 -4.30
CA ASN A 102 -9.76 -13.45 -2.99
C ASN A 102 -9.97 -14.79 -2.27
N PRO A 103 -10.18 -14.79 -0.93
CA PRO A 103 -10.42 -16.02 -0.18
C PRO A 103 -11.65 -16.80 -0.65
N ASP A 104 -12.66 -16.12 -1.21
CA ASP A 104 -13.88 -16.72 -1.77
C ASP A 104 -13.69 -17.28 -3.20
N GLY A 105 -12.45 -17.26 -3.71
CA GLY A 105 -12.10 -17.70 -5.06
C GLY A 105 -12.51 -16.72 -6.16
N THR A 106 -13.10 -15.56 -5.82
CA THR A 106 -13.35 -14.51 -6.81
C THR A 106 -12.06 -13.79 -7.16
N HIS A 107 -11.95 -13.29 -8.39
CA HIS A 107 -10.75 -12.60 -8.86
C HIS A 107 -11.04 -11.14 -9.15
N SER A 108 -10.13 -10.25 -8.80
CA SER A 108 -10.21 -8.82 -9.06
C SER A 108 -9.01 -8.31 -9.83
N VAL A 109 -9.22 -7.28 -10.65
CA VAL A 109 -8.15 -6.64 -11.42
C VAL A 109 -7.84 -5.29 -10.78
N ILE A 110 -6.56 -5.08 -10.50
CA ILE A 110 -6.03 -3.85 -9.92
C ILE A 110 -5.26 -3.12 -11.01
N TYR A 111 -5.49 -1.82 -11.14
CA TYR A 111 -4.74 -0.94 -12.02
C TYR A 111 -3.86 -0.04 -11.17
N SER A 112 -2.55 -0.11 -11.39
CA SER A 112 -1.57 0.74 -10.73
C SER A 112 -1.03 1.74 -11.74
N ASN A 113 -1.16 3.03 -11.43
CA ASN A 113 -0.51 4.06 -12.23
C ASN A 113 0.95 4.16 -11.75
N LYS A 114 1.86 3.42 -12.40
CA LYS A 114 3.28 3.55 -12.12
C LYS A 114 3.76 4.89 -12.65
N SER A 115 4.02 5.84 -11.75
CA SER A 115 4.94 6.92 -12.09
C SER A 115 6.29 6.27 -12.39
N ARG A 116 6.92 6.63 -13.51
CA ARG A 116 8.16 6.04 -14.06
C ARG A 116 9.37 6.03 -13.12
N ASP A 117 9.24 6.55 -11.90
CA ASP A 117 10.38 6.96 -11.08
C ASP A 117 10.47 6.37 -9.67
N ARG A 118 9.60 5.43 -9.23
CA ARG A 118 9.69 4.95 -7.82
C ARG A 118 9.41 3.46 -7.60
N ASN A 119 10.31 2.85 -6.83
CA ASN A 119 10.26 1.51 -6.21
C ASN A 119 9.15 1.34 -5.14
N HIS A 120 8.08 2.14 -5.18
CA HIS A 120 7.01 2.11 -4.17
C HIS A 120 5.73 1.53 -4.78
N GLU A 121 5.58 0.21 -4.68
CA GLU A 121 4.36 -0.51 -5.03
C GLU A 121 3.33 -0.27 -3.92
N SER A 122 2.42 0.70 -4.10
CA SER A 122 1.27 0.85 -3.21
C SER A 122 0.24 -0.24 -3.55
N ILE A 123 0.39 -1.42 -2.93
CA ILE A 123 -0.51 -2.55 -3.13
C ILE A 123 -1.88 -2.36 -2.47
N PHE A 124 -2.08 -1.31 -1.66
CA PHE A 124 -3.27 -1.17 -0.82
C PHE A 124 -4.57 -0.91 -1.59
N GLY A 125 -4.51 -0.76 -2.92
CA GLY A 125 -5.69 -0.67 -3.78
C GLY A 125 -6.39 -2.02 -4.00
N PHE A 126 -7.21 -2.47 -3.06
CA PHE A 126 -7.99 -3.72 -3.20
C PHE A 126 -9.37 -3.47 -3.82
N PHE A 127 -9.53 -3.89 -5.07
CA PHE A 127 -10.86 -4.05 -5.66
C PHE A 127 -11.41 -5.45 -5.36
N LYS A 128 -12.71 -5.51 -5.08
CA LYS A 128 -13.58 -6.68 -5.16
C LYS A 128 -14.42 -6.61 -6.45
N ARG A 129 -13.85 -6.90 -7.63
CA ARG A 129 -14.69 -7.18 -8.81
C ARG A 129 -15.10 -8.65 -8.74
N ARG A 130 -16.23 -8.95 -8.09
CA ARG A 130 -16.74 -10.33 -8.04
C ARG A 130 -17.13 -10.80 -9.43
N LYS A 131 -16.23 -11.49 -10.14
CA LYS A 131 -16.65 -12.49 -11.13
C LYS A 131 -16.76 -13.83 -10.40
N LYS A 132 -17.97 -14.38 -10.33
CA LYS A 132 -18.19 -15.77 -9.92
C LYS A 132 -17.49 -16.68 -10.93
N LYS A 133 -16.88 -17.77 -10.45
CA LYS A 133 -16.59 -18.93 -11.32
C LYS A 133 -17.92 -19.42 -11.91
N ASN A 134 -17.95 -19.53 -13.23
CA ASN A 134 -18.92 -20.41 -13.89
C ASN A 134 -18.49 -21.86 -13.68
#